data_AF-A0AB33A6P6-F1
#
_entry.id   AF-A0AB33A6P6-F1
#
_cell.length_a   1.000
_cell.length_b   1.000
_cell.length_c   1.000
_cell.angle_alpha   90.00
_cell.angle_beta   90.00
_cell.angle_gamma   90.00
#
_symmetry.space_group_name_H-M   'P 1'
#
loop_
_entity.id
_entity.type
_entity.pdbx_description
1 polymer ?
#
loop_
_entity_poly.entity_id
_entity_poly.type
_entity_poly.pdbx_seq_one_letter_code
_entity_poly.pdbx_strand_id
1 'polypeptide(L)'
;MADGVAPRRWTADELAVALDRSLSCAEAGERLGRTEVQVEKARKRYRGCDIEQLLAQKRGRAAELEQVADTDVGCYGEWTPEEIAVALDRSLTRAEAARRLGRSFRAIKRIRYLQRQKAFGLNAAVRDSREEPIRQRLWTKEEIAILTDETRTPAEIAATLGRSINSVTVARARWLGRLQGKVPDHLHGTYTGASRYGCLCPRCRDAAEAERQRRQEATWPTAVNYKQPWTDCDIEIALDRNLTVIEAAQRLGRTHSSVRALRYKYREA
;
A
#
# COMPACT_ATOMS: atom_id res chain seq x y z
N MET A 1 -20.52 -18.22 21.55
CA MET A 1 -20.07 -18.79 20.26
C MET A 1 -20.45 -17.79 19.17
N ALA A 2 -19.56 -16.85 18.83
CA ALA A 2 -19.81 -15.85 17.81
C ALA A 2 -18.66 -15.92 16.79
N ASP A 3 -18.94 -16.58 15.68
CA ASP A 3 -18.02 -16.68 14.55
C ASP A 3 -17.76 -15.28 13.97
N GLY A 4 -16.50 -14.85 14.06
CA GLY A 4 -15.98 -13.61 13.52
C GLY A 4 -15.82 -13.62 12.01
N VAL A 5 -16.88 -13.93 11.27
CA VAL A 5 -16.90 -13.77 9.80
C VAL A 5 -17.46 -12.38 9.48
N ALA A 6 -16.63 -11.51 8.90
CA ALA A 6 -17.07 -10.21 8.41
C ALA A 6 -18.33 -10.37 7.52
N PRO A 7 -19.38 -9.56 7.70
CA PRO A 7 -20.65 -9.78 7.01
C PRO A 7 -20.47 -9.68 5.50
N ARG A 8 -20.71 -10.80 4.80
CA ARG A 8 -20.68 -10.90 3.33
C ARG A 8 -21.57 -9.84 2.70
N ARG A 9 -20.97 -8.95 1.90
CA ARG A 9 -21.68 -7.85 1.22
C ARG A 9 -22.72 -8.41 0.24
N TRP A 10 -23.83 -7.70 0.10
CA TRP A 10 -24.92 -8.05 -0.81
C TRP A 10 -24.58 -7.61 -2.24
N THR A 11 -24.60 -8.55 -3.20
CA THR A 11 -24.49 -8.26 -4.63
C THR A 11 -25.84 -7.82 -5.21
N ALA A 12 -25.86 -7.34 -6.45
CA ALA A 12 -27.13 -7.00 -7.12
C ALA A 12 -28.03 -8.22 -7.25
N ASP A 13 -27.49 -9.36 -7.69
CA ASP A 13 -28.30 -10.55 -7.93
C ASP A 13 -28.74 -11.21 -6.62
N GLU A 14 -27.92 -11.14 -5.56
CA GLU A 14 -28.36 -11.53 -4.20
C GLU A 14 -29.48 -10.61 -3.69
N LEU A 15 -29.45 -9.30 -3.97
CA LEU A 15 -30.54 -8.37 -3.59
C LEU A 15 -31.80 -8.57 -4.41
N ALA A 16 -31.69 -8.94 -5.69
CA ALA A 16 -32.84 -9.22 -6.53
C ALA A 16 -33.68 -10.37 -5.95
N VAL A 17 -33.02 -11.44 -5.50
CA VAL A 17 -33.68 -12.57 -4.84
C VAL A 17 -34.13 -12.21 -3.42
N ALA A 18 -33.32 -11.49 -2.64
CA ALA A 18 -33.67 -11.15 -1.26
C ALA A 18 -34.83 -10.15 -1.14
N LEU A 19 -35.01 -9.26 -2.13
CA LEU A 19 -36.08 -8.25 -2.14
C LEU A 19 -37.30 -8.67 -2.95
N ASP A 20 -37.27 -9.83 -3.61
CA ASP A 20 -38.43 -10.41 -4.29
C ASP A 20 -39.54 -10.71 -3.28
N ARG A 21 -40.69 -10.04 -3.44
CA ARG A 21 -41.84 -10.16 -2.53
C ARG A 21 -42.67 -11.41 -2.78
N SER A 22 -42.43 -12.13 -3.89
CA SER A 22 -43.06 -13.42 -4.17
C SER A 22 -42.44 -14.58 -3.36
N LEU A 23 -41.26 -14.36 -2.78
CA LEU A 23 -40.57 -15.32 -1.92
C LEU A 23 -40.71 -14.95 -0.43
N SER A 24 -40.89 -15.95 0.42
CA SER A 24 -40.72 -15.76 1.86
C SER A 24 -39.24 -15.49 2.20
N CYS A 25 -38.99 -14.91 3.39
CA CYS A 25 -37.63 -14.66 3.84
C CYS A 25 -36.82 -15.96 4.00
N ALA A 26 -37.48 -17.07 4.36
CA ALA A 26 -36.87 -18.39 4.51
C ALA A 26 -36.44 -18.96 3.14
N GLU A 27 -37.33 -18.94 2.15
CA GLU A 27 -37.03 -19.43 0.78
C GLU A 27 -35.94 -18.60 0.09
N ALA A 28 -35.98 -17.27 0.26
CA ALA A 28 -34.92 -16.41 -0.26
C ALA A 28 -33.58 -16.63 0.46
N GLY A 29 -33.61 -16.97 1.76
CA GLY A 29 -32.42 -17.33 2.52
C GLY A 29 -31.79 -18.62 2.01
N GLU A 30 -32.61 -19.66 1.85
CA GLU A 30 -32.19 -20.97 1.34
C GLU A 30 -31.54 -20.87 -0.05
N ARG A 31 -32.18 -20.15 -0.98
CA ARG A 31 -31.63 -19.94 -2.34
C ARG A 31 -30.31 -19.18 -2.38
N LEU A 32 -30.05 -18.34 -1.38
CA LEU A 32 -28.86 -17.49 -1.31
C LEU A 32 -27.77 -18.05 -0.38
N GLY A 33 -28.01 -19.19 0.27
CA GLY A 33 -27.13 -19.70 1.32
C GLY A 33 -26.98 -18.72 2.48
N ARG A 34 -28.04 -17.97 2.80
CA ARG A 34 -28.09 -16.95 3.86
C ARG A 34 -29.18 -17.29 4.87
N THR A 35 -29.06 -16.78 6.09
CA THR A 35 -30.11 -17.01 7.10
C THR A 35 -31.32 -16.13 6.84
N GLU A 36 -32.50 -16.60 7.23
CA GLU A 36 -33.75 -15.82 7.15
C GLU A 36 -33.61 -14.43 7.79
N VAL A 37 -32.95 -14.37 8.94
CA VAL A 37 -32.66 -13.12 9.67
C VAL A 37 -31.80 -12.15 8.85
N GLN A 38 -30.88 -12.64 8.03
CA GLN A 38 -30.08 -11.79 7.14
C GLN A 38 -30.92 -11.19 6.01
N VAL A 39 -31.85 -11.98 5.44
CA VAL A 39 -32.80 -11.51 4.42
C VAL A 39 -33.77 -10.49 5.00
N GLU A 40 -34.30 -10.74 6.19
CA GLU A 40 -35.21 -9.82 6.87
C GLU A 40 -34.54 -8.46 7.15
N LYS A 41 -33.27 -8.49 7.61
CA LYS A 41 -32.46 -7.27 7.79
C LYS A 41 -32.21 -6.55 6.47
N ALA A 42 -31.98 -7.26 5.37
CA ALA A 42 -31.83 -6.65 4.05
C ALA A 42 -33.13 -5.98 3.59
N ARG A 43 -34.28 -6.66 3.73
CA ARG A 43 -35.61 -6.10 3.41
C ARG A 43 -35.95 -4.86 4.23
N LYS A 44 -35.62 -4.85 5.52
CA LYS A 44 -35.79 -3.66 6.38
C LYS A 44 -34.88 -2.51 5.93
N ARG A 45 -33.62 -2.82 5.61
CA ARG A 45 -32.61 -1.82 5.22
C ARG A 45 -32.92 -1.13 3.89
N TYR A 46 -33.47 -1.86 2.92
CA TYR A 46 -33.79 -1.33 1.59
C TYR A 46 -35.30 -1.09 1.40
N ARG A 47 -36.04 -0.97 2.51
CA ARG A 47 -37.48 -0.65 2.48
C ARG A 47 -37.69 0.74 1.88
N GLY A 48 -38.58 0.84 0.89
CA GLY A 48 -38.93 2.12 0.24
C GLY A 48 -37.92 2.60 -0.79
N CYS A 49 -36.87 1.82 -1.06
CA CYS A 49 -35.95 2.09 -2.16
C CYS A 49 -36.58 1.65 -3.49
N ASP A 50 -36.32 2.39 -4.56
CA ASP A 50 -36.56 1.91 -5.92
C ASP A 50 -35.61 0.74 -6.20
N ILE A 51 -36.19 -0.47 -6.25
CA ILE A 51 -35.44 -1.72 -6.35
C ILE A 51 -34.71 -1.77 -7.70
N GLU A 52 -35.34 -1.33 -8.78
CA GLU A 52 -34.74 -1.37 -10.12
C GLU A 52 -33.54 -0.43 -10.22
N GLN A 53 -33.67 0.81 -9.72
CA GLN A 53 -32.55 1.75 -9.66
C GLN A 53 -31.40 1.26 -8.78
N LEU A 54 -31.72 0.65 -7.63
CA LEU A 54 -30.71 0.08 -6.72
C LEU A 54 -29.94 -1.06 -7.41
N LEU A 55 -30.63 -1.95 -8.10
CA LEU A 55 -30.02 -3.06 -8.83
C LEU A 55 -29.18 -2.54 -10.01
N ALA A 56 -29.68 -1.58 -10.77
CA ALA A 56 -28.96 -0.95 -11.86
C ALA A 56 -27.67 -0.26 -11.37
N GLN A 57 -27.73 0.47 -10.26
CA GLN A 57 -26.56 1.11 -9.64
C GLN A 57 -25.52 0.07 -9.19
N LYS A 58 -25.97 -1.04 -8.58
CA LYS A 58 -25.07 -2.09 -8.08
C LYS A 58 -24.43 -2.89 -9.22
N ARG A 59 -25.18 -3.19 -10.28
CA ARG A 59 -24.66 -3.82 -11.51
C ARG A 59 -23.72 -2.88 -12.25
N GLY A 60 -24.07 -1.61 -12.38
CA GLY A 60 -23.21 -0.58 -12.97
C GLY A 60 -21.89 -0.43 -12.21
N ARG A 61 -21.92 -0.42 -10.87
CA ARG A 61 -20.71 -0.38 -10.04
C ARG A 61 -19.90 -1.67 -10.12
N ALA A 62 -20.54 -2.83 -10.25
CA ALA A 62 -19.84 -4.10 -10.45
C ALA A 62 -19.15 -4.13 -11.81
N ALA A 63 -19.85 -3.72 -12.88
CA ALA A 63 -19.31 -3.58 -14.23
C ALA A 63 -18.21 -2.51 -14.30
N GLU A 64 -18.33 -1.41 -13.55
CA GLU A 64 -17.27 -0.40 -13.42
C GLU A 64 -16.06 -0.97 -12.69
N LEU A 65 -16.25 -1.76 -11.63
CA LEU A 65 -15.16 -2.42 -10.91
C LEU A 65 -14.49 -3.53 -11.75
N GLU A 66 -15.26 -4.24 -12.57
CA GLU A 66 -14.79 -5.26 -13.49
C GLU A 66 -14.06 -4.62 -14.68
N GLN A 67 -14.58 -3.53 -15.25
CA GLN A 67 -13.86 -2.71 -16.23
C GLN A 67 -12.60 -2.09 -15.64
N VAL A 68 -12.62 -1.63 -14.39
CA VAL A 68 -11.43 -1.13 -13.68
C VAL A 68 -10.43 -2.26 -13.42
N ALA A 69 -10.89 -3.47 -13.09
CA ALA A 69 -10.03 -4.64 -12.93
C ALA A 69 -9.42 -5.08 -14.27
N ASP A 70 -10.19 -5.12 -15.36
CA ASP A 70 -9.70 -5.43 -16.72
C ASP A 70 -8.77 -4.34 -17.25
N THR A 71 -9.09 -3.06 -17.01
CA THR A 71 -8.16 -1.97 -17.32
C THR A 71 -6.94 -2.00 -16.41
N ASP A 72 -7.03 -2.46 -15.16
CA ASP A 72 -5.86 -2.61 -14.28
C ASP A 72 -5.00 -3.83 -14.67
N VAL A 73 -5.58 -4.93 -15.15
CA VAL A 73 -4.86 -6.09 -15.71
C VAL A 73 -4.14 -5.69 -17.00
N GLY A 74 -4.74 -4.86 -17.85
CA GLY A 74 -4.07 -4.27 -19.02
C GLY A 74 -3.09 -3.12 -18.73
N CYS A 75 -3.35 -2.31 -17.70
CA CYS A 75 -2.53 -1.14 -17.31
C CYS A 75 -1.35 -1.48 -16.38
N TYR A 76 -1.40 -2.62 -15.67
CA TYR A 76 -0.36 -3.11 -14.76
C TYR A 76 0.16 -4.50 -15.11
N GLY A 77 -0.20 -5.05 -16.27
CA GLY A 77 0.44 -6.24 -16.80
C GLY A 77 1.96 -6.10 -16.76
N GLU A 78 2.67 -7.23 -16.60
CA GLU A 78 4.11 -7.26 -16.40
C GLU A 78 4.81 -6.36 -17.43
N TRP A 79 5.62 -5.43 -16.92
CA TRP A 79 6.40 -4.53 -17.76
C TRP A 79 7.67 -5.25 -18.15
N THR A 80 7.87 -5.49 -19.45
CA THR A 80 9.15 -6.01 -19.90
C THR A 80 10.22 -4.91 -19.84
N PRO A 81 11.50 -5.26 -19.71
CA PRO A 81 12.59 -4.27 -19.73
C PRO A 81 12.55 -3.34 -20.96
N GLU A 82 12.14 -3.88 -22.11
CA GLU A 82 12.04 -3.16 -23.39
C GLU A 82 10.89 -2.14 -23.36
N GLU A 83 9.73 -2.53 -22.81
CA GLU A 83 8.60 -1.61 -22.62
C GLU A 83 8.94 -0.48 -21.65
N ILE A 84 9.71 -0.77 -20.59
CA ILE A 84 10.17 0.24 -19.64
C ILE A 84 11.11 1.23 -20.33
N ALA A 85 12.03 0.76 -21.19
CA ALA A 85 12.94 1.63 -21.91
C ALA A 85 12.18 2.65 -22.79
N VAL A 86 11.21 2.18 -23.57
CA VAL A 86 10.36 3.05 -24.41
C VAL A 86 9.47 3.96 -23.54
N ALA A 87 8.94 3.47 -22.43
CA ALA A 87 8.11 4.27 -21.54
C ALA A 87 8.90 5.36 -20.81
N LEU A 88 10.20 5.16 -20.54
CA LEU A 88 11.06 6.14 -19.86
C LEU A 88 11.85 7.04 -20.81
N ASP A 89 11.87 6.74 -22.11
CA ASP A 89 12.47 7.58 -23.13
C ASP A 89 11.85 8.99 -23.10
N ARG A 90 12.70 9.99 -22.80
CA ARG A 90 12.29 11.39 -22.67
C ARG A 90 12.21 12.10 -24.02
N SER A 91 12.76 11.51 -25.08
CA SER A 91 12.56 11.99 -26.45
C SER A 91 11.14 11.73 -26.95
N LEU A 92 10.42 10.77 -26.33
CA LEU A 92 9.02 10.47 -26.62
C LEU A 92 8.07 11.21 -25.69
N THR A 93 7.05 11.83 -26.28
CA THR A 93 5.89 12.28 -25.52
C THR A 93 5.18 11.07 -24.90
N ARG A 94 4.46 11.30 -23.80
CA ARG A 94 3.75 10.22 -23.11
C ARG A 94 2.67 9.56 -23.99
N ALA A 95 2.09 10.33 -24.90
CA ALA A 95 1.11 9.85 -25.86
C ALA A 95 1.77 8.99 -26.96
N GLU A 96 2.98 9.32 -27.40
CA GLU A 96 3.74 8.49 -28.35
C GLU A 96 4.23 7.19 -27.72
N ALA A 97 4.74 7.25 -26.49
CA ALA A 97 5.14 6.05 -25.75
C ALA A 97 3.93 5.12 -25.49
N ALA A 98 2.77 5.70 -25.16
CA ALA A 98 1.52 4.94 -25.00
C ALA A 98 1.11 4.23 -26.31
N ARG A 99 1.12 4.96 -27.43
CA ARG A 99 0.79 4.40 -28.75
C ARG A 99 1.78 3.32 -29.21
N ARG A 100 3.09 3.53 -29.03
CA ARG A 100 4.12 2.55 -29.39
C ARG A 100 4.03 1.25 -28.59
N LEU A 101 3.61 1.33 -27.33
CA LEU A 101 3.55 0.18 -26.43
C LEU A 101 2.17 -0.47 -26.34
N GLY A 102 1.15 0.07 -27.03
CA GLY A 102 -0.24 -0.37 -26.86
C GLY A 102 -0.75 -0.22 -25.41
N ARG A 103 -0.12 0.66 -24.61
CA ARG A 103 -0.44 0.87 -23.20
C ARG A 103 -1.22 2.16 -23.01
N SER A 104 -1.95 2.26 -21.90
CA SER A 104 -2.69 3.48 -21.58
C SER A 104 -1.75 4.64 -21.22
N PHE A 105 -2.15 5.87 -21.56
CA PHE A 105 -1.45 7.09 -21.15
C PHE A 105 -1.26 7.17 -19.61
N ARG A 106 -2.24 6.67 -18.85
CA ARG A 106 -2.18 6.60 -17.38
C ARG A 106 -1.12 5.61 -16.90
N ALA A 107 -0.92 4.49 -17.59
CA ALA A 107 0.15 3.53 -17.29
C ALA A 107 1.54 4.16 -17.53
N ILE A 108 1.75 4.86 -18.66
CA ILE A 108 2.98 5.62 -18.94
C ILE A 108 3.22 6.74 -17.91
N LYS A 109 2.17 7.48 -17.55
CA LYS A 109 2.24 8.51 -16.51
C LYS A 109 2.62 7.91 -15.16
N ARG A 110 2.02 6.78 -14.77
CA ARG A 110 2.29 6.09 -13.50
C ARG A 110 3.68 5.49 -13.44
N ILE A 111 4.18 4.85 -14.50
CA ILE A 111 5.55 4.30 -14.48
C ILE A 111 6.61 5.41 -14.48
N ARG A 112 6.42 6.48 -15.25
CA ARG A 112 7.27 7.68 -15.18
C ARG A 112 7.18 8.34 -13.80
N TYR A 113 6.00 8.37 -13.17
CA TYR A 113 5.81 8.91 -11.83
C TYR A 113 6.46 8.04 -10.75
N LEU A 114 6.35 6.72 -10.82
CA LEU A 114 6.99 5.79 -9.88
C LEU A 114 8.52 5.83 -10.01
N GLN A 115 9.04 5.95 -11.24
CA GLN A 115 10.48 6.16 -11.46
C GLN A 115 10.91 7.56 -11.04
N ARG A 116 10.07 8.57 -11.24
CA ARG A 116 10.30 9.91 -10.71
C ARG A 116 10.25 9.94 -9.19
N GLN A 117 9.35 9.20 -8.52
CA GLN A 117 9.33 9.07 -7.07
C GLN A 117 10.55 8.32 -6.54
N LYS A 118 11.07 7.35 -7.30
CA LYS A 118 12.39 6.75 -7.04
C LYS A 118 13.55 7.73 -7.25
N ALA A 119 13.43 8.64 -8.23
CA ALA A 119 14.45 9.65 -8.51
C ALA A 119 14.37 10.92 -7.62
N PHE A 120 13.18 11.24 -7.08
CA PHE A 120 12.89 12.35 -6.18
C PHE A 120 12.80 11.91 -4.71
N GLY A 121 13.06 10.64 -4.39
CA GLY A 121 13.43 10.16 -3.04
C GLY A 121 14.90 10.42 -2.70
N LEU A 122 15.54 11.32 -3.46
CA LEU A 122 16.89 11.87 -3.29
C LEU A 122 16.76 13.38 -3.43
N ASN A 123 16.85 14.12 -2.33
CA ASN A 123 16.89 15.57 -2.41
C ASN A 123 18.23 16.06 -2.96
N ALA A 124 18.11 17.01 -3.89
CA ALA A 124 19.18 17.82 -4.44
C ALA A 124 19.47 18.98 -3.47
N ALA A 125 20.43 18.79 -2.55
CA ALA A 125 21.00 19.91 -1.78
C ALA A 125 22.37 19.62 -1.13
N VAL A 126 23.10 18.57 -1.54
CA VAL A 126 24.51 18.37 -1.12
C VAL A 126 25.30 17.90 -2.33
N ARG A 127 25.65 18.86 -3.19
CA ARG A 127 26.47 18.60 -4.37
C ARG A 127 27.52 19.69 -4.56
N ASP A 128 28.25 19.95 -3.49
CA ASP A 128 29.61 20.46 -3.64
C ASP A 128 30.43 20.06 -2.43
N SER A 129 31.65 19.60 -2.67
CA SER A 129 32.66 19.17 -1.69
C SER A 129 32.47 17.81 -0.99
N ARG A 130 32.63 16.70 -1.74
CA ARG A 130 33.35 15.47 -1.31
C ARG A 130 33.33 14.47 -2.46
N GLU A 131 34.50 14.03 -2.87
CA GLU A 131 34.71 13.07 -3.95
C GLU A 131 33.87 11.81 -3.69
N GLU A 132 33.00 11.49 -4.66
CA GLU A 132 32.08 10.35 -4.77
C GLU A 132 30.73 10.38 -4.02
N PRO A 133 29.63 10.76 -4.72
CA PRO A 133 28.28 10.71 -4.14
C PRO A 133 27.75 9.27 -4.10
N ILE A 134 27.30 8.84 -2.91
CA ILE A 134 26.53 7.60 -2.70
C ILE A 134 25.21 7.70 -3.48
N ARG A 135 25.20 7.25 -4.74
CA ARG A 135 24.02 7.23 -5.60
C ARG A 135 23.02 6.21 -5.04
N GLN A 136 21.74 6.56 -4.85
CA GLN A 136 20.66 5.58 -4.64
C GLN A 136 20.38 4.80 -5.95
N ARG A 137 21.38 4.03 -6.37
CA ARG A 137 21.34 3.11 -7.51
C ARG A 137 20.39 1.97 -7.15
N LEU A 138 19.49 1.60 -8.06
CA LEU A 138 18.67 0.38 -7.90
C LEU A 138 19.58 -0.85 -7.85
N TRP A 139 19.18 -1.89 -7.13
CA TRP A 139 19.92 -3.15 -7.10
C TRP A 139 19.88 -3.81 -8.48
N THR A 140 21.03 -3.99 -9.13
CA THR A 140 21.12 -4.75 -10.38
C THR A 140 21.05 -6.25 -10.11
N LYS A 141 20.86 -7.06 -11.15
CA LYS A 141 20.82 -8.52 -11.04
C LYS A 141 22.11 -9.08 -10.43
N GLU A 142 23.25 -8.52 -10.82
CA GLU A 142 24.58 -8.89 -10.34
C GLU A 142 24.76 -8.50 -8.87
N GLU A 143 24.31 -7.30 -8.49
CA GLU A 143 24.33 -6.87 -7.09
C GLU A 143 23.43 -7.75 -6.22
N ILE A 144 22.27 -8.19 -6.73
CA ILE A 144 21.37 -9.12 -6.03
C ILE A 144 22.03 -10.49 -5.84
N ALA A 145 22.72 -11.01 -6.85
CA ALA A 145 23.43 -12.29 -6.74
C ALA A 145 24.47 -12.25 -5.62
N ILE A 146 25.26 -11.17 -5.54
CA ILE A 146 26.22 -10.94 -4.45
C ILE A 146 25.49 -10.73 -3.11
N LEU A 147 24.36 -10.03 -3.11
CA LEU A 147 23.58 -9.77 -1.90
C LEU A 147 22.98 -11.04 -1.27
N THR A 148 22.65 -12.04 -2.10
CA THR A 148 22.10 -13.33 -1.67
C THR A 148 23.15 -14.38 -1.31
N ASP A 149 24.44 -14.08 -1.49
CA ASP A 149 25.53 -14.98 -1.11
C ASP A 149 25.59 -15.13 0.42
N GLU A 150 25.20 -16.30 0.92
CA GLU A 150 25.17 -16.63 2.35
C GLU A 150 26.56 -16.76 2.98
N THR A 151 27.60 -16.96 2.17
CA THR A 151 28.98 -17.11 2.66
C THR A 151 29.63 -15.78 3.03
N ARG A 152 29.08 -14.66 2.56
CA ARG A 152 29.59 -13.31 2.82
C ARG A 152 28.82 -12.62 3.92
N THR A 153 29.52 -11.82 4.71
CA THR A 153 28.93 -10.89 5.67
C THR A 153 28.36 -9.65 4.97
N PRO A 154 27.38 -8.94 5.59
CA PRO A 154 26.90 -7.67 5.06
C PRO A 154 27.99 -6.60 4.88
N ALA A 155 29.07 -6.65 5.68
CA ALA A 155 30.20 -5.73 5.57
C ALA A 155 31.03 -5.99 4.30
N GLU A 156 31.32 -7.26 4.00
CA GLU A 156 32.06 -7.65 2.79
C GLU A 156 31.25 -7.35 1.52
N ILE A 157 29.94 -7.60 1.54
CA ILE A 157 29.05 -7.24 0.44
C ILE A 157 29.01 -5.72 0.26
N ALA A 158 28.92 -4.96 1.34
CA ALA A 158 28.94 -3.49 1.29
C ALA A 158 30.22 -2.94 0.66
N ALA A 159 31.39 -3.47 1.07
CA ALA A 159 32.68 -3.12 0.48
C ALA A 159 32.74 -3.51 -1.00
N THR A 160 32.31 -4.73 -1.36
CA THR A 160 32.31 -5.22 -2.75
C THR A 160 31.43 -4.38 -3.66
N LEU A 161 30.27 -3.94 -3.17
CA LEU A 161 29.28 -3.22 -3.97
C LEU A 161 29.42 -1.70 -3.89
N GLY A 162 30.35 -1.17 -3.09
CA GLY A 162 30.47 0.27 -2.84
C GLY A 162 29.20 0.87 -2.23
N ARG A 163 28.52 0.12 -1.35
CA ARG A 163 27.26 0.53 -0.70
C ARG A 163 27.42 0.62 0.80
N SER A 164 26.52 1.31 1.47
CA SER A 164 26.51 1.34 2.94
C SER A 164 26.08 -0.01 3.52
N ILE A 165 26.71 -0.40 4.64
CA ILE A 165 26.38 -1.63 5.38
C ILE A 165 24.89 -1.69 5.75
N ASN A 166 24.31 -0.54 6.12
CA ASN A 166 22.88 -0.46 6.44
C ASN A 166 22.00 -0.73 5.21
N SER A 167 22.37 -0.19 4.03
CA SER A 167 21.65 -0.45 2.79
C SER A 167 21.67 -1.93 2.42
N VAL A 168 22.84 -2.57 2.52
CA VAL A 168 23.02 -4.00 2.29
C VAL A 168 22.23 -4.83 3.29
N THR A 169 22.32 -4.54 4.59
CA THR A 169 21.61 -5.27 5.64
C THR A 169 20.10 -5.25 5.42
N VAL A 170 19.53 -4.07 5.13
CA VAL A 170 18.08 -3.92 4.88
C VAL A 170 17.68 -4.60 3.58
N ALA A 171 18.46 -4.41 2.51
CA ALA A 171 18.14 -5.01 1.22
C ALA A 171 18.20 -6.54 1.31
N ARG A 172 19.25 -7.10 1.93
CA ARG A 172 19.42 -8.55 2.11
C ARG A 172 18.29 -9.15 2.91
N ALA A 173 17.93 -8.56 4.06
CA ALA A 173 16.80 -9.02 4.86
C ALA A 173 15.48 -9.00 4.09
N ARG A 174 15.25 -7.96 3.27
CA ARG A 174 14.05 -7.86 2.43
C ARG A 174 14.04 -8.84 1.27
N TRP A 175 15.18 -9.06 0.61
CA TRP A 175 15.27 -10.00 -0.50
C TRP A 175 15.08 -11.44 0.00
N LEU A 176 15.76 -11.82 1.08
CA LEU A 176 15.62 -13.13 1.71
C LEU A 176 14.18 -13.36 2.22
N GLY A 177 13.60 -12.38 2.91
CA GLY A 177 12.25 -12.52 3.45
C GLY A 177 11.13 -12.46 2.39
N ARG A 178 11.22 -11.55 1.42
CA ARG A 178 10.17 -11.36 0.39
C ARG A 178 10.23 -12.40 -0.72
N LEU A 179 11.41 -12.72 -1.24
CA LEU A 179 11.54 -13.64 -2.37
C LEU A 179 11.75 -15.09 -1.94
N GLN A 180 12.56 -15.32 -0.90
CA GLN A 180 12.92 -16.67 -0.50
C GLN A 180 12.10 -17.16 0.70
N GLY A 181 11.22 -16.32 1.27
CA GLY A 181 10.46 -16.65 2.47
C GLY A 181 11.31 -16.84 3.72
N LYS A 182 12.61 -16.54 3.66
CA LYS A 182 13.57 -16.71 4.76
C LYS A 182 13.43 -15.55 5.74
N VAL A 183 12.60 -15.74 6.76
CA VAL A 183 12.47 -14.86 7.92
C VAL A 183 12.75 -15.70 9.16
N PRO A 184 13.50 -15.19 10.15
CA PRO A 184 13.70 -15.93 11.40
C PRO A 184 12.37 -16.31 12.05
N ASP A 185 12.24 -17.55 12.52
CA ASP A 185 10.98 -18.11 13.04
C ASP A 185 10.34 -17.26 14.14
N HIS A 186 11.16 -16.75 15.06
CA HIS A 186 10.71 -15.88 16.16
C HIS A 186 10.20 -14.50 15.69
N LEU A 187 10.45 -14.11 14.43
CA LEU A 187 9.96 -12.87 13.82
C LEU A 187 8.74 -13.09 12.93
N HIS A 188 8.41 -14.35 12.59
CA HIS A 188 7.19 -14.66 11.86
C HIS A 188 5.95 -14.32 12.70
N GLY A 189 4.96 -13.70 12.06
CA GLY A 189 3.76 -13.21 12.74
C GLY A 189 3.94 -11.92 13.53
N THR A 190 5.03 -11.19 13.32
CA THR A 190 5.29 -9.89 13.97
C THR A 190 5.31 -8.75 12.95
N TYR A 191 5.13 -7.51 13.42
CA TYR A 191 5.34 -6.32 12.59
C TYR A 191 6.77 -6.25 12.03
N THR A 192 7.76 -6.76 12.75
CA THR A 192 9.16 -6.80 12.29
C THR A 192 9.32 -7.71 11.08
N GLY A 193 8.68 -8.89 11.10
CA GLY A 193 8.67 -9.80 9.94
C GLY A 193 8.12 -9.13 8.67
N ALA A 194 7.04 -8.36 8.79
CA ALA A 194 6.48 -7.61 7.67
C ALA A 194 7.35 -6.39 7.26
N SER A 195 7.72 -5.53 8.21
CA SER A 195 8.33 -4.22 7.92
C SER A 195 9.82 -4.30 7.55
N ARG A 196 10.58 -5.16 8.24
CA ARG A 196 12.02 -5.32 8.04
C ARG A 196 12.35 -6.35 6.97
N TYR A 197 11.70 -7.51 7.02
CA TYR A 197 11.98 -8.62 6.11
C TYR A 197 11.04 -8.65 4.90
N GLY A 198 9.97 -7.84 4.89
CA GLY A 198 9.06 -7.81 3.75
C GLY A 198 8.19 -9.07 3.61
N CYS A 199 8.04 -9.86 4.67
CA CYS A 199 7.24 -11.07 4.69
C CYS A 199 5.78 -10.77 4.35
N LEU A 200 5.20 -11.54 3.42
CA LEU A 200 3.83 -11.32 2.94
C LEU A 200 2.81 -12.34 3.46
N CYS A 201 3.23 -13.26 4.34
CA CYS A 201 2.34 -14.29 4.90
C CYS A 201 1.20 -13.66 5.72
N PRO A 202 0.05 -14.34 5.85
CA PRO A 202 -1.12 -13.80 6.56
C PRO A 202 -0.79 -13.30 7.97
N ARG A 203 -0.09 -14.11 8.78
CA ARG A 203 0.29 -13.74 10.16
C ARG A 203 1.11 -12.44 10.24
N CYS A 204 2.09 -12.25 9.35
CA CYS A 204 2.89 -11.03 9.32
C CYS A 204 2.08 -9.83 8.83
N ARG A 205 1.18 -10.03 7.87
CA ARG A 205 0.27 -9.00 7.36
C ARG A 205 -0.70 -8.53 8.44
N ASP A 206 -1.31 -9.45 9.16
CA ASP A 206 -2.26 -9.17 10.23
C ASP A 206 -1.56 -8.45 11.38
N ALA A 207 -0.35 -8.88 11.77
CA ALA A 207 0.45 -8.16 12.75
C ALA A 207 0.81 -6.73 12.32
N ALA A 208 1.05 -6.52 11.03
CA ALA A 208 1.32 -5.19 10.50
C ALA A 208 0.09 -4.29 10.47
N GLU A 209 -1.09 -4.86 10.23
CA GLU A 209 -2.35 -4.12 10.28
C GLU A 209 -2.77 -3.82 11.72
N ALA A 210 -2.62 -4.78 12.64
CA ALA A 210 -2.84 -4.56 14.06
C ALA A 210 -1.94 -3.44 14.63
N GLU A 211 -0.66 -3.42 14.22
CA GLU A 211 0.26 -2.33 14.57
C GLU A 211 -0.20 -0.97 14.01
N ARG A 212 -0.68 -0.95 12.75
CA ARG A 212 -1.22 0.27 12.14
C ARG A 212 -2.45 0.76 12.91
N GLN A 213 -3.36 -0.15 13.24
CA GLN A 213 -4.58 0.14 13.99
C GLN A 213 -4.26 0.70 15.37
N ARG A 214 -3.36 0.07 16.13
CA ARG A 214 -2.93 0.55 17.46
C ARG A 214 -2.40 1.99 17.41
N ARG A 215 -1.59 2.32 16.40
CA ARG A 215 -1.05 3.68 16.20
C ARG A 215 -2.16 4.69 15.86
N GLN A 216 -3.19 4.26 15.13
CA GLN A 216 -4.35 5.08 14.83
C GLN A 216 -5.17 5.32 16.10
N GLU A 217 -5.54 4.26 16.82
CA GLU A 217 -6.29 4.33 18.07
C GLU A 217 -5.60 5.20 19.13
N ALA A 218 -4.27 5.15 19.21
CA ALA A 218 -3.51 5.99 20.14
C ALA A 218 -3.58 7.49 19.81
N THR A 219 -3.83 7.87 18.55
CA THR A 219 -3.77 9.28 18.12
C THR A 219 -5.12 9.85 17.71
N TRP A 220 -6.09 9.02 17.32
CA TRP A 220 -7.43 9.46 16.92
C TRP A 220 -8.18 10.27 17.98
N PRO A 221 -8.16 9.92 19.29
CA PRO A 221 -8.89 10.68 20.29
C PRO A 221 -8.47 12.15 20.39
N THR A 222 -7.22 12.46 20.09
CA THR A 222 -6.68 13.83 20.16
C THR A 222 -6.53 14.49 18.78
N ALA A 223 -6.74 13.76 17.67
CA ALA A 223 -6.47 14.22 16.30
C ALA A 223 -7.50 15.22 15.75
N VAL A 224 -7.69 16.35 16.43
CA VAL A 224 -8.66 17.40 16.08
C VAL A 224 -8.20 18.37 14.99
N ASN A 225 -6.88 18.45 14.75
CA ASN A 225 -6.29 19.42 13.81
C ASN A 225 -6.17 18.87 12.39
N TYR A 226 -7.21 18.21 11.86
CA TYR A 226 -7.18 17.67 10.51
C TYR A 226 -6.97 18.78 9.46
N LYS A 227 -5.98 18.60 8.56
CA LYS A 227 -5.61 19.52 7.47
C LYS A 227 -5.23 20.96 7.86
N GLN A 228 -5.21 21.30 9.14
CA GLN A 228 -4.70 22.58 9.61
C GLN A 228 -3.25 22.79 9.13
N PRO A 229 -2.82 24.03 8.83
CA PRO A 229 -1.42 24.31 8.49
C PRO A 229 -0.47 23.94 9.64
N TRP A 230 0.80 23.70 9.33
CA TRP A 230 1.84 23.49 10.35
C TRP A 230 2.42 24.85 10.73
N THR A 231 2.33 25.22 12.00
CA THR A 231 3.02 26.40 12.53
C THR A 231 4.48 26.05 12.88
N ASP A 232 5.31 27.07 13.08
CA ASP A 232 6.71 26.87 13.48
C ASP A 232 6.81 26.13 14.83
N CYS A 233 5.95 26.49 15.80
CA CYS A 233 5.85 25.79 17.08
C CYS A 233 5.42 24.32 16.90
N ASP A 234 4.48 24.03 15.97
CA ASP A 234 4.11 22.64 15.69
C ASP A 234 5.28 21.84 15.11
N ILE A 235 6.09 22.47 14.26
CA ILE A 235 7.27 21.86 13.65
C ILE A 235 8.31 21.55 14.71
N GLU A 236 8.58 22.47 15.63
CA GLU A 236 9.51 22.24 16.76
C GLU A 236 9.10 21.02 17.60
N ILE A 237 7.84 20.96 18.03
CA ILE A 237 7.31 19.82 18.81
C ILE A 237 7.36 18.54 17.97
N ALA A 238 7.01 18.61 16.69
CA ALA A 238 7.05 17.45 15.82
C ALA A 238 8.48 16.92 15.62
N LEU A 239 9.50 17.77 15.60
CA LEU A 239 10.90 17.38 15.39
C LEU A 239 11.66 17.05 16.68
N ASP A 240 11.07 17.32 17.85
CA ASP A 240 11.65 16.97 19.14
C ASP A 240 11.98 15.45 19.22
N ARG A 241 13.27 15.16 19.38
CA ARG A 241 13.80 13.79 19.44
C ARG A 241 13.53 13.11 20.78
N ASN A 242 13.17 13.87 21.81
CA ASN A 242 12.76 13.33 23.10
C ASN A 242 11.31 12.81 23.08
N LEU A 243 10.55 13.14 22.03
CA LEU A 243 9.20 12.64 21.83
C LEU A 243 9.17 11.51 20.81
N THR A 244 8.47 10.44 21.17
CA THR A 244 8.00 9.46 20.20
C THR A 244 7.03 10.13 19.22
N VAL A 245 6.86 9.54 18.04
CA VAL A 245 5.94 10.06 17.02
C VAL A 245 4.49 10.08 17.53
N ILE A 246 4.12 9.13 18.40
CA ILE A 246 2.79 9.08 19.02
C ILE A 246 2.61 10.24 20.00
N GLU A 247 3.57 10.48 20.90
CA GLU A 247 3.49 11.58 21.87
C GLU A 247 3.45 12.94 21.18
N ALA A 248 4.32 13.16 20.18
CA ALA A 248 4.30 14.39 19.39
C ALA A 248 2.94 14.55 18.69
N ALA A 249 2.41 13.50 18.07
CA ALA A 249 1.10 13.54 17.43
C ALA A 249 -0.04 13.86 18.42
N GLN A 250 0.00 13.29 19.61
CA GLN A 250 -0.98 13.57 20.66
C GLN A 250 -0.93 15.03 21.13
N ARG A 251 0.28 15.56 21.39
CA ARG A 251 0.47 16.98 21.79
C ARG A 251 -0.02 17.95 20.73
N LEU A 252 0.21 17.62 19.46
CA LEU A 252 -0.14 18.46 18.31
C LEU A 252 -1.61 18.34 17.89
N GLY A 253 -2.36 17.42 18.50
CA GLY A 253 -3.70 17.08 18.07
C GLY A 253 -3.76 16.57 16.62
N ARG A 254 -2.77 15.76 16.23
CA ARG A 254 -2.57 15.23 14.87
C ARG A 254 -2.50 13.70 14.89
N THR A 255 -2.52 13.09 13.70
CA THR A 255 -2.35 11.64 13.58
C THR A 255 -0.87 11.25 13.53
N HIS A 256 -0.53 10.04 14.01
CA HIS A 256 0.82 9.49 13.89
C HIS A 256 1.38 9.56 12.46
N SER A 257 0.55 9.28 11.45
CA SER A 257 0.97 9.32 10.03
C SER A 257 1.34 10.73 9.56
N SER A 258 0.64 11.76 10.03
CA SER A 258 0.92 13.15 9.66
C SER A 258 2.23 13.66 10.25
N VAL A 259 2.50 13.40 11.54
CA VAL A 259 3.78 13.75 12.19
C VAL A 259 4.94 12.97 11.58
N ARG A 260 4.76 11.67 11.28
CA ARG A 260 5.78 10.88 10.58
C ARG A 260 6.13 11.47 9.21
N ALA A 261 5.12 11.91 8.45
CA ALA A 261 5.33 12.55 7.15
C ALA A 261 6.06 13.89 7.30
N LEU A 262 5.73 14.68 8.33
CA LEU A 262 6.44 15.93 8.64
C LEU A 262 7.91 15.67 8.99
N ARG A 263 8.20 14.76 9.92
CA ARG A 263 9.58 14.37 10.29
C ARG A 263 10.37 13.90 9.07
N TYR A 264 9.73 13.18 8.15
CA TYR A 264 10.37 12.76 6.91
C TYR A 264 10.73 13.97 6.04
N LYS A 265 9.79 14.90 5.83
CA LYS A 265 10.00 16.13 5.04
C LYS A 265 11.18 16.97 5.56
N TYR A 266 11.32 17.11 6.89
CA TYR A 266 12.37 17.92 7.52
C TYR A 266 13.67 17.17 7.82
N ARG A 267 13.69 15.84 7.69
CA ARG A 267 14.96 15.08 7.67
C ARG A 267 15.74 15.36 6.38
N GLU A 268 15.01 15.77 5.35
CA GLU A 268 15.45 15.98 3.98
C GLU A 268 15.69 17.46 3.62
N ALA A 269 15.48 18.37 4.58
CA ALA A 269 15.76 19.81 4.53
C ALA A 269 17.00 20.11 5.38
#